data_AF-A0A2H0XD01-F1
#
_entry.id   AF-A0A2H0XD01-F1
#
_cell.length_a   1.000
_cell.length_b   1.000
_cell.length_c   1.000
_cell.angle_alpha   90.00
_cell.angle_beta   90.00
_cell.angle_gamma   90.00
#
_symmetry.space_group_name_H-M   'P 1'
#
loop_
_entity.id
_entity.type
_entity.pdbx_description
1 polymer ?
#
loop_
_entity_poly.entity_id
_entity_poly.type
_entity_poly.pdbx_seq_one_letter_code
_entity_poly.pdbx_strand_id
1 'polypeptide(L)'
;MVEQAYIKNKLADTKCYRCGASLKDSAFALLNDKMPLITIGHVVCSSCQSQSMVTLTMAGNATTPMITDLVSEEVVKFTKLKEISYTELLDLHQALKKESLCRLMQKPEVNLENTISL
;
A
#
# COMPACT_ATOMS: atom_id res chain seq x y z
N MET A 1 4.34 15.49 -17.08
CA MET A 1 5.50 14.97 -17.85
C MET A 1 6.79 14.99 -17.04
N VAL A 2 7.12 16.08 -16.33
CA VAL A 2 8.36 16.21 -15.52
C VAL A 2 8.46 15.16 -14.39
N GLU A 3 7.36 14.90 -13.69
CA GLU A 3 7.32 13.97 -12.55
C GLU A 3 7.61 12.50 -12.93
N GLN A 4 7.08 12.03 -14.07
CA GLN A 4 7.35 10.68 -14.56
C GLN A 4 8.82 10.50 -14.98
N ALA A 5 9.44 11.53 -15.57
CA ALA A 5 10.85 11.50 -15.92
C ALA A 5 11.74 11.48 -14.66
N TYR A 6 11.37 12.26 -13.63
CA TYR A 6 12.05 12.25 -12.33
C TYR A 6 12.00 10.86 -11.68
N ILE A 7 10.81 10.25 -11.61
CA ILE A 7 10.63 8.90 -11.03
C ILE A 7 11.48 7.87 -11.79
N LYS A 8 11.42 7.87 -13.13
CA LYS A 8 12.21 6.94 -13.94
C LYS A 8 13.72 7.09 -13.72
N ASN A 9 14.22 8.32 -13.62
CA ASN A 9 15.64 8.57 -13.37
C ASN A 9 16.05 8.06 -11.99
N LYS A 10 15.27 8.39 -10.95
CA LYS A 10 15.55 7.91 -9.59
C LYS A 10 15.46 6.40 -9.46
N LEU A 11 14.52 5.75 -10.15
CA LEU A 11 14.45 4.29 -10.21
C LEU A 11 15.64 3.67 -10.93
N ALA A 12 16.20 4.33 -11.94
CA ALA A 12 17.40 3.85 -12.63
C ALA A 12 18.61 3.76 -11.68
N ASP A 13 18.73 4.75 -10.78
CA ASP A 13 19.76 4.83 -9.74
C ASP A 13 19.47 3.93 -8.53
N THR A 14 18.27 3.32 -8.47
CA THR A 14 17.86 2.43 -7.39
C THR A 14 18.12 0.98 -7.78
N LYS A 15 18.69 0.19 -6.87
CA LYS A 15 18.94 -1.24 -7.07
C LYS A 15 17.91 -2.07 -6.33
N CYS A 16 17.50 -3.17 -6.95
CA CYS A 16 16.68 -4.19 -6.32
C CYS A 16 17.43 -4.78 -5.12
N TYR A 17 16.78 -4.80 -3.95
CA TYR A 17 17.35 -5.36 -2.72
C TYR A 17 17.67 -6.87 -2.83
N ARG A 18 17.00 -7.59 -3.74
CA ARG A 18 17.11 -9.04 -3.88
C ARG A 18 18.14 -9.47 -4.93
N CYS A 19 18.10 -8.90 -6.13
CA CYS A 19 18.94 -9.32 -7.26
C CYS A 19 19.97 -8.27 -7.71
N GLY A 20 19.94 -7.07 -7.13
CA GLY A 20 20.87 -5.98 -7.50
C GLY A 20 20.60 -5.32 -8.86
N ALA A 21 19.59 -5.77 -9.62
CA ALA A 21 19.23 -5.15 -10.90
C ALA A 21 18.73 -3.71 -10.71
N SER A 22 18.87 -2.87 -11.74
CA SER A 22 18.28 -1.52 -11.74
C SER A 22 16.75 -1.59 -11.77
N LEU A 23 16.09 -0.68 -11.05
CA LEU A 23 14.62 -0.60 -11.03
C LEU A 23 14.04 0.27 -12.15
N LYS A 24 14.86 0.73 -13.11
CA LYS A 24 14.45 1.61 -14.22
C LYS A 24 13.19 1.15 -14.96
N ASP A 25 13.14 -0.13 -15.31
CA ASP A 25 12.07 -0.73 -16.12
C ASP A 25 11.10 -1.56 -15.27
N SER A 26 11.09 -1.33 -13.95
CA SER A 26 10.21 -2.02 -13.02
C SER A 26 8.82 -1.37 -13.01
N ALA A 27 7.79 -2.17 -12.73
CA ALA A 27 6.45 -1.63 -12.52
C ALA A 27 6.46 -0.78 -11.24
N PHE A 28 5.88 0.42 -11.30
CA PHE A 28 5.85 1.38 -10.21
C PHE A 28 4.41 1.87 -9.99
N ALA A 29 3.93 1.77 -8.76
CA ALA A 29 2.64 2.32 -8.35
C ALA A 29 2.84 3.34 -7.23
N LEU A 30 2.34 4.56 -7.43
CA LEU A 30 2.46 5.64 -6.46
C LEU A 30 1.53 5.39 -5.26
N LEU A 31 2.06 5.48 -4.04
CA LEU A 31 1.32 5.22 -2.81
C LEU A 31 0.90 6.48 -2.07
N ASN A 32 1.62 7.60 -2.23
CA ASN A 32 1.31 8.85 -1.55
C ASN A 32 0.68 9.90 -2.48
N ASP A 33 -0.26 10.66 -1.93
CA ASP A 33 -0.85 11.80 -2.64
C ASP A 33 0.05 13.04 -2.49
N LYS A 34 0.63 13.48 -3.61
CA LYS A 34 1.25 14.80 -3.84
C LYS A 34 1.98 15.42 -2.64
N MET A 35 3.03 14.76 -2.15
CA MET A 35 4.05 15.45 -1.36
C MET A 35 5.13 16.01 -2.29
N PRO A 36 5.41 17.32 -2.28
CA PRO A 36 6.30 17.95 -3.27
C PRO A 36 7.77 17.49 -3.18
N LEU A 37 8.17 16.83 -2.09
CA LEU A 37 9.57 16.48 -1.81
C LEU A 37 9.81 14.97 -1.65
N ILE A 38 8.76 14.17 -1.52
CA ILE A 38 8.85 12.74 -1.20
C ILE A 38 7.87 11.99 -2.09
N THR A 39 8.40 11.03 -2.85
CA THR A 39 7.60 10.10 -3.65
C THR A 39 7.75 8.72 -3.03
N ILE A 40 6.67 8.14 -2.55
CA ILE A 40 6.64 6.78 -2.02
C ILE A 40 5.88 5.92 -3.00
N GLY A 41 6.48 4.82 -3.43
CA GLY A 41 5.86 3.92 -4.39
C GLY A 41 6.12 2.46 -4.07
N HIS A 42 5.20 1.63 -4.53
CA HIS A 42 5.39 0.19 -4.64
C HIS A 42 6.09 -0.11 -5.96
N VAL A 43 7.13 -0.94 -5.90
CA VAL A 43 7.90 -1.40 -7.05
C VAL A 43 7.91 -2.91 -7.13
N VAL A 44 7.68 -3.44 -8.33
CA VAL A 44 7.89 -4.85 -8.67
C VAL A 44 9.07 -4.96 -9.63
N CYS A 45 10.15 -5.58 -9.16
CA CYS A 45 11.37 -5.73 -9.95
C CYS A 45 11.10 -6.54 -11.23
N SER A 46 11.41 -5.98 -12.40
CA SER A 46 11.22 -6.66 -13.68
C SER A 46 12.08 -7.92 -13.84
N SER A 47 13.23 -8.00 -13.17
CA SER A 47 14.18 -9.11 -13.29
C SER A 47 13.86 -10.32 -12.40
N CYS A 48 13.46 -10.10 -11.14
CA CYS A 48 13.26 -11.19 -10.18
C CYS A 48 11.89 -11.18 -9.49
N GLN A 49 11.00 -10.27 -9.90
CA GLN A 49 9.62 -10.13 -9.40
C GLN A 49 9.53 -9.87 -7.88
N SER A 50 10.63 -9.49 -7.23
CA SER A 50 10.59 -9.08 -5.82
C SER A 50 9.85 -7.77 -5.67
N GLN A 51 9.02 -7.68 -4.63
CA GLN A 51 8.28 -6.48 -4.30
C GLN A 51 9.02 -5.65 -3.24
N SER A 52 9.00 -4.33 -3.40
CA SER A 52 9.59 -3.40 -2.44
C SER A 52 8.85 -2.07 -2.43
N MET A 53 8.85 -1.42 -1.27
CA MET A 53 8.50 -0.01 -1.18
C MET A 53 9.75 0.82 -1.41
N VAL A 54 9.65 1.83 -2.28
CA VAL A 54 10.74 2.78 -2.54
C VAL A 54 10.32 4.16 -2.11
N THR A 55 11.23 4.85 -1.43
CA THR A 55 11.08 6.26 -1.06
C THR A 55 12.10 7.05 -1.86
N LEU A 56 11.63 7.92 -2.73
CA LEU A 56 12.45 8.77 -3.60
C LEU A 56 12.38 10.20 -3.07
N THR A 57 13.53 10.75 -2.70
CA THR A 57 13.68 12.12 -2.22
C THR A 57 14.77 12.84 -3.01
N MET A 58 14.88 14.15 -2.83
CA MET A 58 15.99 14.92 -3.40
C MET A 58 17.35 14.43 -2.88
N ALA A 59 17.44 14.08 -1.58
CA ALA A 59 18.66 13.68 -0.91
C ALA A 59 19.12 12.24 -1.24
N GLY A 60 18.20 11.38 -1.69
CA GLY A 60 18.52 9.98 -1.99
C GLY A 60 17.29 9.11 -2.17
N ASN A 61 17.54 7.82 -2.30
CA ASN A 61 16.56 6.76 -2.42
C ASN A 61 16.70 5.76 -1.26
N ALA A 62 15.58 5.26 -0.77
CA ALA A 62 15.55 4.16 0.18
C ALA A 62 14.65 3.05 -0.39
N THR A 63 15.03 1.79 -0.14
CA THR A 63 14.27 0.61 -0.58
C THR A 63 14.02 -0.28 0.63
N THR A 64 12.76 -0.58 0.88
CA THR A 64 12.33 -1.49 1.95
C THR A 64 11.67 -2.71 1.32
N PRO A 65 12.13 -3.94 1.61
CA PRO A 65 11.49 -5.15 1.13
C PRO A 65 10.01 -5.20 1.55
N MET A 66 9.12 -5.61 0.63
CA MET A 66 7.74 -5.92 0.95
C MET A 66 7.49 -7.41 0.72
N ILE A 67 7.09 -8.10 1.78
CA ILE A 67 6.63 -9.48 1.69
C ILE A 67 5.10 -9.43 1.75
N THR A 68 4.49 -9.50 0.57
CA THR A 68 3.03 -9.48 0.42
C THR A 68 2.65 -10.29 -0.81
N ASP A 69 1.46 -10.87 -0.75
CA ASP A 69 0.75 -11.51 -1.84
C ASP A 69 -0.10 -10.52 -2.66
N LEU A 70 -0.22 -9.27 -2.20
CA LEU A 70 -0.97 -8.22 -2.89
C LEU A 70 -0.30 -7.80 -4.21
N VAL A 71 -1.10 -7.53 -5.23
CA VAL A 71 -0.64 -6.85 -6.45
C VAL A 71 -0.63 -5.33 -6.26
N SER A 72 0.10 -4.61 -7.12
CA SER A 72 0.29 -3.16 -6.98
C SER A 72 -1.03 -2.37 -6.85
N GLU A 73 -2.07 -2.76 -7.57
CA GLU A 73 -3.39 -2.11 -7.48
C GLU A 73 -4.05 -2.30 -6.10
N GLU A 74 -3.88 -3.47 -5.48
CA GLU A 74 -4.41 -3.78 -4.16
C GLU A 74 -3.63 -3.04 -3.08
N VAL A 75 -2.30 -2.94 -3.24
CA VAL A 75 -1.47 -2.12 -2.33
C VAL A 75 -1.93 -0.67 -2.35
N VAL A 76 -2.17 -0.08 -3.54
CA VAL A 76 -2.68 1.29 -3.66
C VAL A 76 -4.06 1.46 -3.04
N LYS A 77 -4.94 0.46 -3.17
CA LYS A 77 -6.25 0.48 -2.48
C LYS A 77 -6.07 0.45 -0.98
N PHE A 78 -5.20 -0.44 -0.49
CA PHE A 78 -4.94 -0.63 0.93
C PHE A 78 -4.38 0.63 1.59
N THR A 79 -3.47 1.34 0.93
CA THR A 79 -2.91 2.60 1.46
C THR A 79 -3.92 3.75 1.50
N LYS A 80 -5.06 3.63 0.79
CA LYS A 80 -6.15 4.62 0.81
C LYS A 80 -7.27 4.26 1.78
N LEU A 81 -7.23 3.07 2.40
CA LEU A 81 -8.22 2.70 3.40
C LEU A 81 -8.05 3.56 4.64
N LYS A 82 -9.17 3.86 5.29
CA LYS A 82 -9.19 4.60 6.55
C LYS A 82 -8.41 3.81 7.60
N GLU A 83 -7.64 4.54 8.42
CA GLU A 83 -6.98 3.96 9.58
C GLU A 83 -8.02 3.31 10.50
N ILE A 84 -7.73 2.08 10.94
CA ILE A 84 -8.57 1.36 11.89
C ILE A 84 -8.26 1.88 13.29
N SER A 85 -9.27 2.43 13.94
CA SER A 85 -9.18 2.92 15.31
C SER A 85 -9.12 1.77 16.32
N TYR A 86 -8.62 2.07 17.52
CA TYR A 86 -8.59 1.12 18.63
C TYR A 86 -9.98 0.58 18.97
N THR A 87 -11.01 1.42 18.91
CA THR A 87 -12.39 1.03 19.20
C THR A 87 -12.90 0.03 18.17
N GLU A 88 -12.69 0.27 16.88
CA GLU A 88 -13.06 -0.67 15.80
C GLU A 88 -12.37 -2.03 15.97
N LEU A 89 -11.11 -2.04 16.43
CA LEU A 89 -10.38 -3.28 16.73
C LEU A 89 -11.00 -4.02 17.93
N LEU A 90 -11.36 -3.29 18.99
CA LEU A 90 -11.98 -3.87 20.18
C LEU A 90 -13.37 -4.45 19.85
N ASP A 91 -14.15 -3.74 19.04
CA ASP A 91 -15.47 -4.18 18.59
C ASP A 91 -15.37 -5.46 17.76
N LEU A 92 -14.39 -5.54 16.85
CA LEU A 92 -14.10 -6.75 16.09
C LEU A 92 -13.73 -7.91 17.02
N HIS A 93 -12.86 -7.68 18.02
CA HIS A 93 -12.48 -8.71 18.99
C HIS A 93 -13.70 -9.21 19.80
N GLN A 94 -14.57 -8.31 20.23
CA GLN A 94 -15.80 -8.69 20.94
C GLN A 94 -16.77 -9.46 20.04
N ALA A 95 -16.89 -9.09 18.77
CA ALA A 95 -17.72 -9.81 17.80
C ALA A 95 -17.20 -11.23 17.56
N LEU A 96 -15.87 -11.39 17.41
CA LEU A 96 -15.21 -12.68 17.21
C LEU A 96 -15.32 -13.64 18.40
N LYS A 97 -15.52 -13.12 19.63
CA LYS A 97 -15.83 -13.96 20.80
C LYS A 97 -17.22 -14.58 20.73
N LYS A 98 -18.17 -13.96 20.01
CA LYS A 98 -19.56 -14.40 19.93
C LYS A 98 -19.80 -15.28 18.72
N GLU A 99 -19.14 -14.99 17.60
CA GLU A 99 -19.35 -15.69 16.34
C GLU A 99 -18.03 -15.88 15.57
N SER A 100 -17.97 -16.89 14.72
CA SER A 100 -16.80 -17.12 13.87
C SER A 100 -16.68 -16.05 12.79
N LEU A 101 -15.43 -15.77 12.37
CA LEU A 101 -15.14 -14.79 11.32
C LEU A 101 -15.94 -15.07 10.03
N CYS A 102 -16.05 -16.34 9.62
CA CYS A 102 -16.82 -16.73 8.43
C CYS A 102 -18.29 -16.28 8.51
N ARG A 103 -18.90 -16.39 9.70
CA ARG A 103 -20.30 -15.98 9.90
C ARG A 103 -20.44 -14.46 9.91
N LEU A 104 -19.45 -13.74 10.44
CA LEU A 104 -19.42 -12.28 10.41
C LEU A 104 -19.30 -11.75 8.97
N MET A 105 -18.45 -12.34 8.13
CA MET A 105 -18.30 -11.91 6.72
C MET A 105 -19.51 -12.21 5.84
N GLN A 106 -20.38 -13.13 6.27
CA GLN A 106 -21.61 -13.47 5.54
C GLN A 106 -22.80 -12.57 5.90
N LYS A 107 -22.66 -11.71 6.92
CA LYS A 107 -23.73 -10.79 7.29
C LYS A 107 -23.81 -9.64 6.27
N PRO A 108 -25.01 -9.36 5.71
CA PRO A 108 -25.18 -8.21 4.84
C PRO A 108 -24.88 -6.93 5.63
N GLU A 109 -24.26 -5.94 4.98
CA GLU A 109 -23.99 -4.64 5.58
C GLU A 109 -25.31 -3.99 6.01
N VAL A 110 -25.46 -3.76 7.31
CA VAL A 110 -26.58 -2.99 7.86
C VAL A 110 -26.15 -1.52 7.85
N ASN A 111 -26.76 -0.70 6.99
CA ASN A 111 -26.55 0.75 6.99
C ASN A 111 -27.03 1.32 8.33
N LEU A 112 -26.10 1.75 9.19
CA LEU A 112 -26.39 2.34 10.50
C LEU A 112 -26.95 3.77 10.44
N GLU A 113 -27.03 4.40 9.26
CA GLU A 113 -27.44 5.80 9.11
C GLU A 113 -28.93 6.07 9.39
N ASN A 114 -29.79 5.04 9.49
CA ASN A 114 -31.24 5.23 9.68
C ASN A 114 -31.73 5.15 11.13
N THR A 115 -30.84 5.15 12.13
CA THR A 115 -31.24 4.86 13.54
C THR A 115 -31.10 6.01 14.53
N ILE A 116 -30.89 7.24 14.07
CA ILE A 116 -30.99 8.44 14.94
C ILE A 116 -32.02 9.40 14.35
N SER A 117 -33.30 9.08 14.56
CA SER A 117 -34.42 10.01 14.46
C SER A 117 -35.54 9.47 15.33
N LEU A 118 -35.43 9.72 16.64
CA LEU A 118 -36.51 9.68 17.62
C LEU A 118 -36.16 10.62 18.77
#